data_AF-A0AAU7RUU1-F1
#
_entry.id   AF-A0AAU7RUU1-F1
#
_cell.length_a   1.000
_cell.length_b   1.000
_cell.length_c   1.000
_cell.angle_alpha   90.00
_cell.angle_beta   90.00
_cell.angle_gamma   90.00
#
_symmetry.space_group_name_H-M   'P 1'
#
loop_
_entity.id
_entity.type
_entity.pdbx_description
1 polymer ?
#
loop_
_entity_poly.entity_id
_entity_poly.type
_entity_poly.pdbx_seq_one_letter_code
_entity_poly.pdbx_strand_id
1 'polypeptide(L)'
;MEVLQAVVLTNVQLREMLTEAAKQGAVLAVDELRNQLQQSPEEATLRKLRCYLADPASISNPHDLWAHSGIICNIEPTPRGKPKSSAWFMKFQRETHLNECFSRSSPAYGRRREWSFFDIKLAWNSYYRRQ
;
A
#
# COMPACT_ATOMS: atom_id res chain seq x y z
N MET A 1 -10.77 41.29 -19.12
CA MET A 1 -10.17 41.56 -17.80
C MET A 1 -11.02 40.83 -16.78
N GLU A 2 -10.48 39.81 -16.12
CA GLU A 2 -11.14 39.19 -14.97
C GLU A 2 -11.19 40.19 -13.81
N VAL A 3 -12.36 40.32 -13.20
CA VAL A 3 -12.60 41.25 -12.10
C VAL A 3 -11.98 40.63 -10.84
N LEU A 4 -10.90 41.22 -10.34
CA LEU A 4 -10.32 40.88 -9.03
C LEU A 4 -11.34 41.24 -7.95
N GLN A 5 -12.04 40.23 -7.43
CA GLN A 5 -12.88 40.38 -6.24
C GLN A 5 -11.96 40.48 -5.01
N ALA A 6 -11.82 41.70 -4.48
CA ALA A 6 -11.15 41.92 -3.21
C ALA A 6 -12.14 41.66 -2.06
N VAL A 7 -11.85 40.65 -1.25
CA VAL A 7 -12.58 40.41 0.01
C VAL A 7 -11.92 41.26 1.10
N VAL A 8 -12.61 42.32 1.54
CA VAL A 8 -12.14 43.15 2.66
C VAL A 8 -12.65 42.51 3.94
N LEU A 9 -11.76 41.86 4.68
CA LEU A 9 -12.07 41.26 5.97
C LEU A 9 -11.69 42.22 7.10
N THR A 10 -12.57 42.31 8.09
CA THR A 10 -12.16 42.86 9.39
C THR A 10 -11.15 41.91 10.05
N ASN A 11 -10.32 42.45 10.94
CA ASN A 11 -9.37 41.64 11.72
C ASN A 11 -10.04 40.47 12.46
N VAL A 12 -11.30 40.65 12.91
CA VAL A 12 -12.08 39.62 13.58
C VAL A 12 -12.45 38.51 12.61
N GLN A 13 -13.01 38.84 11.45
CA GLN A 13 -13.38 37.86 10.41
C GLN A 13 -12.16 37.07 9.90
N LEU A 14 -11.02 37.73 9.70
CA LEU A 14 -9.79 37.05 9.30
C LEU A 14 -9.33 36.05 10.37
N ARG A 15 -9.35 36.45 11.66
CA ARG A 15 -8.98 35.55 12.77
C ARG A 15 -9.93 34.37 12.89
N GLU A 16 -11.23 34.59 12.74
CA GLU A 16 -12.23 33.53 12.77
C GLU A 16 -12.02 32.53 11.63
N MET A 17 -11.83 33.02 10.40
CA MET A 17 -11.54 32.16 9.25
C MET A 17 -10.25 31.35 9.42
N LEU A 18 -9.17 31.96 9.91
CA LEU A 18 -7.91 31.26 10.19
C LEU A 18 -8.06 30.22 11.29
N THR A 19 -8.84 30.54 12.33
CA THR A 19 -9.12 29.62 13.44
C THR A 19 -9.92 28.42 12.95
N GLU A 20 -10.91 28.64 12.10
CA GLU A 20 -11.74 27.57 11.57
C GLU A 20 -10.96 26.69 10.58
N ALA A 21 -10.15 27.29 9.71
CA ALA A 21 -9.24 26.55 8.84
C ALA A 21 -8.25 25.69 9.66
N ALA A 22 -7.72 26.22 10.77
CA ALA A 22 -6.82 25.47 11.66
C ALA A 22 -7.53 24.29 12.33
N LYS A 23 -8.78 24.47 12.81
CA LYS A 23 -9.58 23.38 13.37
C LYS A 23 -9.88 22.29 12.35
N GLN A 24 -10.29 22.67 11.14
CA GLN A 24 -10.54 21.72 10.06
C GLN A 24 -9.26 20.95 9.69
N GLY A 25 -8.13 21.65 9.58
CA GLY A 25 -6.83 21.01 9.35
C GLY A 25 -6.44 20.03 10.46
N ALA A 26 -6.70 20.37 11.72
CA ALA A 26 -6.45 19.46 12.86
C ALA A 26 -7.34 18.21 12.81
N VAL A 27 -8.63 18.35 12.47
CA VAL A 27 -9.54 17.21 12.32
C VAL A 27 -9.07 16.28 11.21
N LEU A 28 -8.72 16.82 10.03
CA LEU A 28 -8.21 16.03 8.91
C LEU A 28 -6.93 15.26 9.27
N ALA A 29 -5.99 15.91 9.97
CA ALA A 29 -4.75 15.27 10.40
C ALA A 29 -5.01 14.14 11.41
N VAL A 30 -5.93 14.34 12.37
CA VAL A 30 -6.30 13.32 13.36
C VAL A 30 -7.01 12.15 12.71
N ASP A 31 -7.91 12.40 11.75
CA ASP A 31 -8.63 11.33 11.06
C ASP A 31 -7.70 10.53 10.14
N GLU A 32 -6.74 11.16 9.48
CA GLU A 32 -5.70 10.46 8.73
C GLU A 32 -4.83 9.59 9.65
N LEU A 33 -4.40 10.11 10.80
CA LEU A 33 -3.68 9.34 11.81
C LEU A 33 -4.51 8.17 12.35
N ARG A 34 -5.81 8.37 12.60
CA ARG A 34 -6.71 7.30 13.02
C ARG A 34 -6.88 6.24 11.95
N ASN A 35 -7.00 6.62 10.69
CA ASN A 35 -7.05 5.67 9.57
C ASN A 35 -5.76 4.86 9.45
N GLN A 36 -4.62 5.49 9.71
CA GLN A 36 -3.32 4.79 9.76
C GLN A 36 -3.19 3.88 10.99
N LEU A 37 -3.72 4.28 12.15
CA LEU A 37 -3.72 3.47 13.37
C LEU A 37 -4.71 2.29 13.31
N GLN A 38 -5.84 2.46 12.62
CA GLN A 38 -6.82 1.40 12.41
C GLN A 38 -6.35 0.31 11.45
N GLN A 39 -5.30 0.59 10.66
CA GLN A 39 -4.74 -0.35 9.70
C GLN A 39 -3.41 -0.90 10.21
N SER A 40 -3.32 -2.22 10.32
CA SER A 40 -2.03 -2.84 10.62
C SER A 40 -1.02 -2.54 9.49
N PRO A 41 0.30 -2.44 9.80
CA PRO A 41 1.32 -2.26 8.77
C PRO A 41 1.25 -3.33 7.65
N GLU A 42 0.83 -4.55 7.99
CA GLU A 42 0.62 -5.64 7.03
C GLU A 42 -0.55 -5.34 6.07
N GLU A 43 -1.67 -4.79 6.56
CA GLU A 43 -2.81 -4.38 5.72
C GLU A 43 -2.48 -3.21 4.81
N ALA A 44 -1.73 -2.23 5.31
CA ALA A 44 -1.24 -1.12 4.49
C ALA A 44 -0.34 -1.62 3.36
N THR A 45 0.55 -2.57 3.66
CA THR A 45 1.45 -3.20 2.68
C THR A 45 0.67 -4.04 1.67
N LEU A 46 -0.32 -4.81 2.13
CA LEU A 46 -1.21 -5.60 1.27
C LEU A 46 -1.99 -4.70 0.31
N ARG A 47 -2.55 -3.59 0.79
CA ARG A 47 -3.27 -2.63 -0.06
C ARG A 47 -2.35 -2.05 -1.14
N LYS A 48 -1.16 -1.59 -0.76
CA LYS A 48 -0.16 -1.06 -1.72
C LYS A 48 0.20 -2.11 -2.77
N LEU A 49 0.42 -3.36 -2.35
CA LEU A 49 0.73 -4.45 -3.27
C LEU A 49 -0.42 -4.72 -4.25
N ARG A 50 -1.68 -4.75 -3.79
CA ARG A 50 -2.84 -4.88 -4.67
C ARG A 50 -2.94 -3.74 -5.69
N CYS A 51 -2.74 -2.49 -5.25
CA CYS A 51 -2.72 -1.34 -6.15
C CYS A 51 -1.64 -1.49 -7.23
N TYR A 52 -0.43 -1.90 -6.85
CA TYR A 52 0.68 -2.11 -7.77
C TYR A 52 0.45 -3.24 -8.77
N LEU A 53 -0.18 -4.33 -8.33
CA LEU A 53 -0.51 -5.46 -9.22
C LEU A 53 -1.60 -5.07 -10.23
N ALA A 54 -2.55 -4.22 -9.85
CA ALA A 54 -3.59 -3.69 -10.74
C ALA A 54 -3.04 -2.63 -11.72
N ASP A 55 -2.24 -1.71 -11.20
CA ASP A 55 -1.59 -0.64 -11.96
C ASP A 55 -0.11 -0.50 -11.55
N PRO A 56 0.83 -0.96 -12.38
CA PRO A 56 2.25 -0.83 -12.11
C PRO A 56 2.77 0.61 -12.03
N ALA A 57 2.07 1.58 -12.65
CA ALA A 57 2.47 2.99 -12.60
C ALA A 57 2.16 3.64 -11.24
N SER A 58 1.36 2.98 -10.39
CA SER A 58 1.03 3.48 -9.05
C SER A 58 2.22 3.54 -8.08
N ILE A 59 3.35 2.91 -8.41
CA ILE A 59 4.56 2.89 -7.58
C ILE A 59 5.79 3.19 -8.43
N SER A 60 6.54 4.23 -8.03
CA SER A 60 7.74 4.69 -8.74
C SER A 60 8.94 3.76 -8.60
N ASN A 61 9.15 3.16 -7.42
CA ASN A 61 10.23 2.19 -7.18
C ASN A 61 9.72 0.93 -6.47
N PRO A 62 9.27 -0.10 -7.20
CA PRO A 62 8.77 -1.35 -6.63
C PRO A 62 9.88 -2.28 -6.08
N HIS A 63 11.16 -1.99 -6.33
CA HIS A 63 12.27 -2.80 -5.81
C HIS A 63 12.61 -2.51 -4.35
N ASP A 64 12.11 -1.40 -3.80
CA ASP A 64 12.36 -0.97 -2.42
C ASP A 64 11.20 -1.32 -1.48
N LEU A 65 10.13 -1.91 -2.02
CA LEU A 65 8.96 -2.36 -1.26
C LEU A 65 8.95 -3.88 -1.15
N TRP A 66 8.66 -4.37 0.05
CA TRP A 66 8.81 -5.77 0.43
C TRP A 66 7.51 -6.34 0.95
N ALA A 67 7.26 -7.62 0.68
CA ALA A 67 6.18 -8.37 1.31
C ALA A 67 6.61 -9.82 1.60
N HIS A 68 6.16 -10.33 2.74
CA HIS A 68 6.33 -11.73 3.12
C HIS A 68 5.16 -12.62 2.66
N SER A 69 5.31 -13.93 2.83
CA SER A 69 4.33 -14.94 2.42
C SER A 69 2.91 -14.68 2.90
N GLY A 70 2.73 -14.27 4.17
CA GLY A 70 1.42 -13.92 4.73
C GLY A 70 0.68 -12.82 3.96
N ILE A 71 1.37 -11.77 3.52
CA ILE A 71 0.78 -10.71 2.69
C ILE A 71 0.47 -11.26 1.29
N ILE A 72 1.39 -12.02 0.70
CA ILE A 72 1.21 -12.60 -0.65
C ILE A 72 -0.02 -13.52 -0.70
N CYS A 73 -0.20 -14.38 0.31
CA CYS A 73 -1.38 -15.24 0.45
C CYS A 73 -2.70 -14.46 0.57
N ASN A 74 -2.64 -13.19 0.96
CA ASN A 74 -3.81 -12.32 1.12
C ASN A 74 -4.07 -11.44 -0.11
N ILE A 75 -3.21 -11.41 -1.13
CA ILE A 75 -3.42 -10.58 -2.34
C ILE A 75 -4.81 -10.83 -2.92
N GLU A 76 -5.13 -12.10 -3.15
CA GLU A 76 -6.44 -12.54 -3.62
C GLU A 76 -6.95 -13.66 -2.70
N PRO A 77 -7.87 -13.36 -1.77
CA PRO A 77 -8.47 -14.35 -0.91
C PRO A 77 -9.17 -15.45 -1.71
N THR A 78 -9.34 -16.61 -1.08
CA THR A 78 -10.20 -17.69 -1.60
C THR A 78 -11.65 -17.21 -1.74
N PRO A 79 -12.51 -17.91 -2.50
CA PRO A 79 -13.95 -17.58 -2.59
C PRO A 79 -14.68 -17.51 -1.23
N ARG A 80 -14.11 -18.11 -0.18
CA ARG A 80 -14.62 -18.06 1.20
C ARG A 80 -14.06 -16.88 2.01
N GLY A 81 -13.37 -15.94 1.38
CA GLY A 81 -12.75 -14.78 2.02
C GLY A 81 -11.53 -15.11 2.90
N LYS A 82 -10.99 -16.33 2.82
CA LYS A 82 -9.81 -16.75 3.60
C LYS A 82 -8.51 -16.56 2.81
N PRO A 83 -7.37 -16.25 3.47
CA PRO A 83 -6.07 -16.22 2.81
C PRO A 83 -5.77 -17.55 2.12
N LYS A 84 -4.97 -17.53 1.04
CA LYS A 84 -4.45 -18.74 0.42
C LYS A 84 -3.52 -19.48 1.40
N SER A 85 -3.50 -20.81 1.33
CA SER A 85 -2.76 -21.65 2.29
C SER A 85 -1.24 -21.58 2.08
N SER A 86 -0.48 -22.02 3.09
CA SER A 86 0.97 -22.22 2.97
C SER A 86 1.34 -23.21 1.87
N ALA A 87 0.55 -24.27 1.70
CA ALA A 87 0.75 -25.26 0.63
C ALA A 87 0.57 -24.63 -0.77
N TRP A 88 -0.44 -23.76 -0.93
CA TRP A 88 -0.59 -22.98 -2.16
C TRP A 88 0.64 -22.11 -2.40
N PHE A 89 1.12 -21.40 -1.37
CA PHE A 89 2.28 -20.53 -1.52
C PHE A 89 3.54 -21.31 -1.91
N MET A 90 3.78 -22.49 -1.33
CA MET A 90 4.90 -23.35 -1.74
C MET A 90 4.79 -23.83 -3.18
N LYS A 91 3.57 -24.09 -3.69
CA LYS A 91 3.35 -24.41 -5.10
C LYS A 91 3.62 -23.19 -5.98
N PHE A 92 3.02 -22.05 -5.65
CA PHE A 92 3.20 -20.77 -6.33
C PHE A 92 4.68 -20.42 -6.49
N GLN A 93 5.47 -20.52 -5.41
CA GLN A 93 6.90 -20.24 -5.46
C GLN A 93 7.66 -21.16 -6.41
N ARG A 94 7.39 -22.47 -6.38
CA ARG A 94 8.07 -23.45 -7.26
C ARG A 94 7.73 -23.24 -8.72
N GLU A 95 6.48 -22.91 -9.04
CA GLU A 95 6.03 -22.75 -10.43
C GLU A 95 6.47 -21.42 -11.06
N THR A 96 6.76 -20.42 -10.23
CA THR A 96 7.12 -19.06 -10.66
C THR A 96 8.59 -18.72 -10.46
N HIS A 97 9.38 -19.62 -9.88
CA HIS A 97 10.75 -19.38 -9.46
C HIS A 97 10.91 -18.21 -8.48
N LEU A 98 9.84 -17.78 -7.80
CA LEU A 98 9.91 -16.73 -6.78
C LEU A 98 10.82 -17.16 -5.60
N ASN A 99 10.95 -18.45 -5.37
CA ASN A 99 11.92 -18.98 -4.43
C ASN A 99 13.36 -18.74 -4.87
N GLU A 100 13.68 -18.40 -6.12
CA GLU A 100 15.05 -18.13 -6.61
C GLU A 100 15.40 -16.63 -6.57
N CYS A 101 14.39 -15.76 -6.43
CA CYS A 101 14.53 -14.32 -6.22
C CYS A 101 15.07 -14.01 -4.80
N PHE A 102 16.29 -14.44 -4.50
CA PHE A 102 16.99 -14.24 -3.22
C PHE A 102 17.95 -13.05 -3.20
N SER A 103 18.11 -12.34 -4.32
CA SER A 103 19.23 -11.41 -4.54
C SER A 103 19.22 -10.16 -3.66
N ARG A 104 18.25 -10.01 -2.75
CA ARG A 104 18.13 -8.85 -1.86
C ARG A 104 17.60 -9.30 -0.50
N SER A 105 18.43 -9.15 0.52
CA SER A 105 18.01 -9.30 1.92
C SER A 105 17.12 -8.11 2.28
N SER A 106 15.89 -8.36 2.76
CA SER A 106 15.03 -7.28 3.28
C SER A 106 15.73 -6.59 4.46
N PRO A 107 15.82 -5.25 4.47
CA PRO A 107 16.56 -4.52 5.51
C PRO A 107 15.95 -4.60 6.92
N ALA A 108 14.67 -5.01 7.07
CA ALA A 108 13.88 -4.67 8.26
C ALA A 108 13.47 -5.86 9.16
N TYR A 109 13.48 -7.12 8.68
CA TYR A 109 12.86 -8.24 9.41
C TYR A 109 13.69 -9.54 9.47
N GLY A 110 14.82 -9.52 10.20
CA GLY A 110 15.49 -10.72 10.74
C GLY A 110 15.41 -12.02 9.91
N ARG A 111 14.59 -12.99 10.36
CA ARG A 111 14.47 -14.37 9.79
C ARG A 111 13.34 -14.55 8.77
N ARG A 112 12.42 -13.60 8.62
CA ARG A 112 11.25 -13.79 7.75
C ARG A 112 11.66 -13.47 6.32
N ARG A 113 11.48 -14.44 5.43
CA ARG A 113 11.77 -14.25 4.01
C ARG A 113 10.73 -13.32 3.38
N GLU A 114 11.23 -12.31 2.69
CA GLU A 114 10.43 -11.32 1.96
C GLU A 114 10.89 -11.23 0.51
N TRP A 115 10.01 -10.70 -0.34
CA TRP A 115 10.27 -10.50 -1.76
C TRP A 115 9.89 -9.09 -2.15
N SER A 116 10.59 -8.53 -3.14
CA SER A 116 10.25 -7.21 -3.63
C SER A 116 8.90 -7.22 -4.34
N PHE A 117 8.19 -6.09 -4.36
CA PHE A 117 6.94 -5.96 -5.09
C PHE A 117 7.14 -6.31 -6.57
N PHE A 118 8.28 -5.93 -7.13
CA PHE A 118 8.66 -6.28 -8.49
C PHE A 118 8.70 -7.80 -8.73
N ASP A 119 9.41 -8.55 -7.89
CA ASP A 119 9.51 -10.02 -8.00
C ASP A 119 8.14 -10.67 -7.86
N ILE A 120 7.33 -10.19 -6.91
CA ILE A 120 5.97 -10.68 -6.68
C ILE A 120 5.11 -10.45 -7.93
N LYS A 121 5.18 -9.30 -8.57
CA LYS A 121 4.41 -9.02 -9.80
C LYS A 121 4.82 -9.95 -10.95
N LEU A 122 6.11 -10.19 -11.14
CA LEU A 122 6.58 -11.12 -12.17
C LEU A 122 6.04 -12.53 -11.91
N ALA A 123 6.15 -13.01 -10.67
CA ALA A 123 5.62 -14.32 -10.27
C ALA A 123 4.11 -14.39 -10.42
N TRP A 124 3.38 -13.37 -9.97
CA TRP A 124 1.93 -13.27 -10.06
C TRP A 124 1.44 -13.36 -11.50
N ASN A 125 2.03 -12.56 -12.39
CA ASN A 125 1.73 -12.59 -13.82
C ASN A 125 2.04 -13.95 -14.44
N SER A 126 3.18 -14.56 -14.10
CA SER A 126 3.54 -15.88 -14.62
C SER A 126 2.59 -16.99 -14.15
N TYR A 127 2.11 -16.92 -12.90
CA TYR A 127 1.22 -17.93 -12.35
C TYR A 127 -0.18 -17.87 -12.98
N TYR A 128 -0.74 -16.66 -13.09
CA TYR A 128 -2.11 -16.47 -13.59
C TYR A 128 -2.23 -16.32 -15.11
N ARG A 129 -1.15 -16.09 -15.86
CA ARG A 129 -1.17 -16.21 -17.35
C ARG A 129 -1.14 -17.65 -17.85
N ARG A 130 -0.73 -18.61 -17.00
CA ARG A 130 -0.68 -20.05 -17.35
C ARG A 130 -2.01 -20.76 -17.12
N GLN A 131 -2.94 -20.13 -16.40
CA GLN A 131 -4.33 -20.59 -16.22
C GLN A 131 -5.21 -19.93 -17.27
#